data_AF-A0A1H1GAE2-F1
#
_entry.id   AF-A0A1H1GAE2-F1
#
_cell.length_a   1.000
_cell.length_b   1.000
_cell.length_c   1.000
_cell.angle_alpha   90.00
_cell.angle_beta   90.00
_cell.angle_gamma   90.00
#
_symmetry.space_group_name_H-M   'P 1'
#
loop_
_entity.id
_entity.type
_entity.pdbx_description
1 polymer ?
#
loop_
_entity_poly.entity_id
_entity_poly.type
_entity_poly.pdbx_seq_one_letter_code
_entity_poly.pdbx_strand_id
1 'polypeptide(L)'
;MVLSFSPPDERTADALDADAYRSYLRRTRSGPVSVGAEWDEFVSRGCGSTRDVTLRVESVRGGELLGEETELVFEPASDSE
;
A
#
# COMPACT_ATOMS: atom_id res chain seq x y z
N MET A 1 3.74 9.56 -0.69
CA MET A 1 2.31 9.21 -0.82
C MET A 1 1.92 8.38 0.40
N VAL A 2 0.74 8.64 0.94
CA VAL A 2 0.21 7.93 2.11
C VAL A 2 -0.87 6.97 1.66
N LEU A 3 -0.76 5.72 2.09
CA LEU A 3 -1.70 4.64 1.82
C LEU A 3 -2.23 4.11 3.15
N SER A 4 -3.55 4.06 3.30
CA SER A 4 -4.15 3.30 4.38
C SER A 4 -4.25 1.83 3.98
N PHE A 5 -4.10 0.91 4.93
CA PHE A 5 -4.23 -0.53 4.67
C PHE A 5 -5.25 -1.20 5.60
N SER A 6 -6.02 -2.14 5.04
CA SER A 6 -6.92 -3.01 5.79
C SER A 6 -6.66 -4.47 5.40
N PRO A 7 -6.65 -5.42 6.35
CA PRO A 7 -6.88 -5.24 7.80
C PRO A 7 -5.70 -4.58 8.54
N PRO A 8 -5.95 -3.75 9.57
CA PRO A 8 -4.92 -2.98 10.28
C PRO A 8 -4.20 -3.82 11.35
N ASP A 9 -3.47 -4.85 10.92
CA ASP A 9 -2.69 -5.70 11.81
C ASP A 9 -1.19 -5.66 11.51
N GLU A 10 -0.40 -5.92 12.57
CA GLU A 10 1.07 -5.77 12.55
C GLU A 10 1.73 -6.61 11.45
N ARG A 11 1.24 -7.84 11.21
CA ARG A 11 1.79 -8.69 10.14
C ARG A 11 1.59 -8.11 8.75
N THR A 12 0.46 -7.43 8.53
CA THR A 12 0.22 -6.73 7.28
C THR A 12 1.16 -5.53 7.18
N ALA A 13 1.29 -4.74 8.25
CA ALA A 13 2.20 -3.61 8.31
C ALA A 13 3.65 -4.02 8.00
N ASP A 14 4.18 -5.06 8.65
CA ASP A 14 5.53 -5.59 8.43
C ASP A 14 5.76 -6.01 6.97
N ALA A 15 4.77 -6.64 6.36
CA ALA A 15 4.88 -7.09 4.98
C ALA A 15 4.84 -5.94 3.97
N LEU A 16 4.06 -4.89 4.25
CA LEU A 16 4.02 -3.66 3.45
C LEU A 16 5.31 -2.83 3.60
N ASP A 17 5.91 -2.85 4.80
CA ASP A 17 7.14 -2.10 5.10
C ASP A 17 8.37 -2.66 4.37
N ALA A 18 8.32 -3.93 3.96
CA ALA A 18 9.39 -4.57 3.21
C ALA A 18 9.72 -3.85 1.89
N ASP A 19 11.00 -3.52 1.67
CA ASP A 19 11.48 -2.86 0.45
C ASP A 19 11.08 -3.58 -0.85
N ALA A 20 11.02 -4.91 -0.82
CA ALA A 20 10.58 -5.72 -1.95
C ALA A 20 9.11 -5.43 -2.31
N TYR A 21 8.25 -5.28 -1.31
CA TYR A 21 6.83 -4.98 -1.52
C TYR A 21 6.64 -3.54 -2.01
N ARG A 22 7.35 -2.58 -1.42
CA ARG A 22 7.37 -1.17 -1.87
C ARG A 22 7.79 -1.05 -3.33
N SER A 23 8.86 -1.76 -3.71
CA SER A 23 9.37 -1.78 -5.09
C SER A 23 8.39 -2.44 -6.05
N TYR A 24 7.74 -3.53 -5.62
CA TYR A 24 6.66 -4.17 -6.38
C TYR A 24 5.51 -3.19 -6.63
N LEU A 25 5.01 -2.53 -5.59
CA LEU A 25 3.87 -1.62 -5.67
C LEU A 25 4.15 -0.44 -6.61
N ARG A 26 5.34 0.16 -6.51
CA ARG A 26 5.80 1.23 -7.42
C ARG A 26 5.79 0.80 -8.87
N ARG A 27 6.13 -0.46 -9.15
CA ARG A 27 6.19 -1.01 -10.51
C ARG A 27 4.82 -1.39 -11.04
N THR A 28 3.96 -1.98 -10.23
CA THR A 28 2.63 -2.45 -10.66
C THR A 28 1.59 -1.35 -10.72
N ARG A 29 1.70 -0.34 -9.84
CA ARG A 29 0.80 0.80 -9.76
C ARG A 29 1.42 2.09 -10.34
N SER A 30 2.52 1.98 -11.08
CA SER A 30 3.18 3.12 -11.72
C SER A 30 2.21 3.87 -12.63
N GLY A 31 2.20 5.21 -12.54
CA GLY A 31 1.35 6.05 -13.38
C GLY A 31 0.41 6.95 -12.56
N PRO A 32 -0.68 7.44 -13.19
CA PRO A 32 -1.58 8.39 -12.55
C PRO A 32 -2.33 7.74 -11.39
N VAL A 33 -2.31 8.40 -10.24
CA VAL A 33 -2.96 7.97 -9.00
C VAL A 33 -3.81 9.09 -8.43
N SER A 34 -5.04 8.76 -8.06
CA SER A 34 -5.99 9.69 -7.46
C SER A 34 -6.18 9.40 -5.97
N VAL A 35 -6.37 10.45 -5.17
CA VAL A 35 -6.77 10.31 -3.77
C VAL A 35 -8.13 9.61 -3.70
N GLY A 36 -8.27 8.66 -2.77
CA GLY A 36 -9.43 7.79 -2.63
C GLY A 36 -9.41 6.56 -3.53
N ALA A 37 -8.39 6.39 -4.39
CA ALA A 37 -8.25 5.15 -5.16
C ALA A 37 -7.98 3.97 -4.22
N GLU A 38 -8.72 2.89 -4.44
CA GLU A 38 -8.60 1.64 -3.70
C GLU A 38 -7.95 0.58 -4.59
N TRP A 39 -7.01 -0.17 -4.01
CA TRP A 39 -6.28 -1.24 -4.68
C TRP A 39 -6.43 -2.53 -3.88
N ASP A 40 -6.98 -3.55 -4.54
CA ASP A 40 -6.93 -4.91 -4.05
C ASP A 40 -5.52 -5.49 -4.28
N GLU A 41 -4.89 -5.86 -3.18
CA GLU A 41 -3.52 -6.33 -3.12
C GLU A 41 -3.42 -7.57 -2.23
N PHE A 42 -2.24 -8.19 -2.19
CA PHE A 42 -1.98 -9.30 -1.30
C PHE A 42 -0.56 -9.24 -0.75
N VAL A 43 -0.40 -9.70 0.49
CA VAL A 43 0.91 -9.84 1.15
C VAL A 43 1.20 -11.29 1.47
N SER A 44 2.47 -11.68 1.45
CA SER A 44 2.89 -13.01 1.90
C SER A 44 2.88 -13.09 3.42
N ARG A 45 2.29 -14.14 3.98
CA ARG A 45 2.31 -14.43 5.43
C ARG A 45 3.41 -15.40 5.84
N GLY A 46 4.30 -15.77 4.91
CA GLY A 46 5.21 -16.89 5.10
C GLY A 46 4.51 -18.24 4.94
N CYS A 47 5.28 -19.33 4.93
CA CYS A 47 4.79 -20.70 4.73
C CYS A 47 3.96 -20.92 3.44
N GLY A 48 4.15 -20.07 2.42
CA GLY A 48 3.43 -20.17 1.14
C GLY A 48 1.98 -19.68 1.16
N SER A 49 1.55 -19.02 2.24
CA SER A 49 0.22 -18.42 2.34
C SER A 49 0.25 -16.93 2.02
N THR A 50 -0.78 -16.43 1.35
CA THR A 50 -1.01 -15.00 1.16
C THR A 50 -2.17 -14.52 2.04
N ARG A 51 -2.29 -13.20 2.15
CA ARG A 51 -3.45 -12.53 2.72
C ARG A 51 -3.82 -11.37 1.82
N ASP A 52 -5.10 -11.27 1.50
CA ASP A 52 -5.66 -10.13 0.79
C ASP A 52 -5.67 -8.90 1.68
N VAL A 53 -5.26 -7.78 1.10
CA VAL A 53 -5.18 -6.48 1.76
C VAL A 53 -5.73 -5.43 0.81
N THR A 54 -6.47 -4.48 1.34
CA THR A 54 -6.96 -3.33 0.58
C THR A 54 -6.09 -2.14 0.93
N LEU A 55 -5.50 -1.51 -0.08
CA LEU A 55 -4.77 -0.26 0.06
C LEU A 55 -5.60 0.89 -0.47
N ARG A 56 -5.76 1.97 0.28
CA ARG A 56 -6.44 3.18 -0.19
C ARG A 56 -5.49 4.37 -0.18
N VAL A 57 -5.46 5.13 -1.26
CA VAL A 57 -4.67 6.36 -1.37
C VAL A 57 -5.31 7.45 -0.51
N GLU A 58 -4.73 7.75 0.66
CA GLU A 58 -5.21 8.84 1.51
C GLU A 58 -4.70 10.19 1.04
N SER A 59 -3.46 10.24 0.53
CA SER A 59 -2.84 11.50 0.13
C SER A 59 -1.66 11.29 -0.83
N VAL A 60 -1.64 12.07 -1.90
CA VAL A 60 -0.50 12.12 -2.83
C VAL A 60 0.23 13.45 -2.64
N ARG A 61 1.53 13.39 -2.31
CA ARG A 61 2.40 14.58 -2.20
C ARG A 61 3.42 14.57 -3.33
N GLY A 62 3.58 15.70 -4.01
CA GLY A 62 4.55 15.85 -5.11
C GLY A 62 4.01 15.62 -6.52
N GLY A 63 2.68 15.49 -6.69
CA GLY A 63 2.02 15.27 -7.99
C GLY A 63 1.30 13.92 -8.04
N GLU A 64 0.28 13.80 -8.89
CA GLU A 64 -0.59 12.62 -9.02
C GLU A 64 0.06 11.44 -9.77
N LEU A 65 1.38 11.33 -9.76
CA LEU A 65 2.13 10.30 -10.48
C LEU A 65 2.92 9.44 -9.50
N LEU A 66 2.60 8.15 -9.47
CA LEU A 66 3.42 7.14 -8.78
C LEU A 66 4.59 6.73 -9.69
N GLY A 67 5.80 6.90 -9.19
CA GLY A 67 7.04 6.49 -9.85
C GLY A 67 8.03 5.82 -8.91
N GLU A 68 9.21 5.48 -9.42
CA GLU A 68 10.25 4.74 -8.70
C GLU A 68 10.80 5.51 -7.49
N GLU A 69 10.82 6.85 -7.57
CA GLU A 69 11.28 7.75 -6.52
C GLU A 69 10.17 8.10 -5.51
N THR A 70 8.92 7.68 -5.74
CA THR A 70 7.81 8.05 -4.85
C THR A 70 7.95 7.36 -3.51
N GLU A 71 8.14 8.12 -2.44
CA GLU A 71 8.11 7.61 -1.08
C GLU A 71 6.70 7.09 -0.73
N LEU A 72 6.62 5.85 -0.23
CA LEU A 72 5.38 5.21 0.20
C LEU A 72 5.37 5.15 1.72
N VAL A 73 4.30 5.64 2.32
CA VAL A 73 4.04 5.56 3.76
C VAL A 73 2.73 4.78 3.94
N PHE A 74 2.77 3.74 4.78
CA PHE A 74 1.61 2.90 5.07
C PHE A 74 1.11 3.19 6.48
N GLU A 75 -0.19 3.41 6.60
CA GLU A 75 -0.86 3.66 7.88
C GLU A 75 -2.04 2.69 8.02
N PRO A 76 -2.37 2.22 9.24
CA PRO A 76 -3.56 1.39 9.42
C PRO A 76 -4.80 2.16 8.96
N ALA A 77 -5.70 1.49 8.24
CA ALA A 77 -7.01 2.07 7.96
C ALA A 77 -7.68 2.39 9.29
N SER A 78 -8.02 3.66 9.50
CA SER A 78 -8.94 4.04 10.57
C SER A 78 -10.27 3.40 10.23
N ASP A 79 -10.62 2.30 10.89
CA ASP A 79 -12.00 1.83 10.98
C ASP A 79 -12.82 3.06 11.38
N SER A 80 -13.53 3.63 10.41
CA SER A 80 -14.57 4.60 10.73
C SER A 80 -15.67 3.77 11.37
N GLU A 81 -15.68 3.74 12.70
CA GLU A 81 -16.71 3.11 13.54
C GLU A 81 -18.14 3.51 13.11
#